data_AF-A0A8S7IC38-F1
#
_entry.id   AF-A0A8S7IC38-F1
#
_cell.length_a   1.000
_cell.length_b   1.000
_cell.length_c   1.000
_cell.angle_alpha   90.00
_cell.angle_beta   90.00
_cell.angle_gamma   90.00
#
_symmetry.space_group_name_H-M   'P 1'
#
loop_
_entity.id
_entity.type
_entity.pdbx_description
1 polymer ?
#
loop_
_entity_poly.entity_id
_entity_poly.type
_entity_poly.pdbx_seq_one_letter_code
_entity_poly.pdbx_strand_id
1 'polypeptide(L)'
;YSSGVFIIDIDHFKSVNDTWGHPAGDRVILAVVDILKQGIRTTDILSRLGGEEFGIIINNMDPSKIKILAERLRRHVETQTNNTTLYNIPGGVTISIGVTLIRDKSLNASVSIMLLIMPYIKRNHPGVIKLSFQRWHKSYITGIQQNVSNRTYNFSFFIFRFTF
;
A
#
# COMPACT_ATOMS: atom_id res chain seq x y z
N TYR A 1 -0.46 -20.11 8.83
CA TYR A 1 -0.97 -18.75 9.06
C TYR A 1 -0.52 -17.87 7.89
N SER A 2 -1.41 -17.06 7.34
CA SER A 2 -1.03 -16.10 6.30
C SER A 2 -0.58 -14.78 6.92
N SER A 3 0.51 -14.20 6.42
CA SER A 3 0.89 -12.82 6.69
C SER A 3 0.39 -11.93 5.56
N GLY A 4 -0.04 -10.71 5.88
CA GLY A 4 -0.35 -9.68 4.91
C GLY A 4 0.85 -8.75 4.73
N VAL A 5 1.19 -8.41 3.50
CA VAL A 5 2.14 -7.33 3.21
C VAL A 5 1.40 -6.24 2.45
N PHE A 6 1.68 -5.00 2.81
CA PHE A 6 1.09 -3.80 2.24
C PHE A 6 2.26 -2.91 1.81
N ILE A 7 2.21 -2.37 0.60
CA ILE A 7 3.07 -1.27 0.17
C ILE A 7 2.18 -0.07 -0.07
N ILE A 8 2.64 1.09 0.36
CA ILE A 8 1.89 2.32 0.42
C ILE A 8 2.73 3.42 -0.22
N ASP A 9 2.12 4.26 -1.06
CA ASP A 9 2.73 5.44 -1.66
C ASP A 9 1.79 6.63 -1.42
N ILE A 10 2.35 7.80 -1.09
CA ILE A 10 1.57 9.02 -0.92
C ILE A 10 1.29 9.64 -2.30
N ASP A 11 0.01 9.76 -2.64
CA ASP A 11 -0.39 10.27 -3.94
C ASP A 11 0.03 11.74 -4.09
N HIS A 12 0.60 12.09 -5.25
CA HIS A 12 1.01 13.46 -5.58
C HIS A 12 2.00 14.12 -4.60
N PHE A 13 2.80 13.35 -3.85
CA PHE A 13 3.72 13.87 -2.84
C PHE A 13 4.71 14.93 -3.39
N LYS A 14 5.24 14.71 -4.59
CA LYS A 14 6.09 15.72 -5.27
C LYS A 14 5.36 17.05 -5.45
N SER A 15 4.08 17.04 -5.81
CA SER A 15 3.27 18.26 -5.96
C SER A 15 3.14 19.02 -4.65
N VAL A 16 3.04 18.32 -3.51
CA VAL A 16 3.03 18.95 -2.19
C VAL A 16 4.36 19.67 -1.93
N ASN A 17 5.49 19.01 -2.19
CA ASN A 17 6.80 19.63 -2.05
C ASN A 17 7.00 20.82 -2.98
N ASP A 18 6.60 20.69 -4.24
CA ASP A 18 6.77 21.74 -5.25
C ASP A 18 5.89 22.96 -4.93
N THR A 19 4.72 22.77 -4.32
CA THR A 19 3.78 23.86 -4.00
C THR A 19 4.06 24.52 -2.65
N TRP A 20 4.42 23.74 -1.63
CA TRP A 20 4.46 24.20 -0.24
C TRP A 20 5.85 24.03 0.42
N GLY A 21 6.82 23.53 -0.33
CA GLY A 21 8.18 23.28 0.12
C GLY A 21 8.35 21.97 0.90
N HIS A 22 9.59 21.51 1.00
CA HIS A 22 9.96 20.28 1.73
C HIS A 22 9.45 20.21 3.18
N PRO A 23 9.41 21.30 3.98
CA PRO A 23 8.87 21.24 5.33
C PRO A 23 7.39 20.80 5.38
N ALA A 24 6.60 21.08 4.33
CA ALA A 24 5.23 20.59 4.22
C ALA A 24 5.20 19.09 3.90
N GLY A 25 6.08 18.61 3.01
CA GLY A 25 6.25 17.19 2.75
C GLY A 25 6.65 16.40 4.00
N ASP A 26 7.54 16.94 4.83
CA ASP A 26 7.92 16.31 6.10
C ASP A 26 6.73 16.16 7.05
N ARG A 27 5.88 17.19 7.17
CA ARG A 27 4.64 17.11 7.95
C ARG A 27 3.68 16.05 7.41
N VAL A 28 3.56 15.94 6.09
CA VAL A 28 2.74 14.91 5.45
C VAL A 28 3.26 13.51 5.80
N ILE A 29 4.58 13.27 5.70
CA ILE A 29 5.19 11.99 6.05
C ILE A 29 4.88 11.62 7.50
N LEU A 30 5.08 12.56 8.43
CA LEU A 30 4.81 12.34 9.86
C LEU A 30 3.33 12.02 10.11
N ALA A 31 2.43 12.79 9.52
CA ALA A 31 0.99 12.56 9.63
C ALA A 31 0.58 11.18 9.13
N VAL A 32 1.06 10.79 7.95
CA VAL A 32 0.75 9.47 7.36
C VAL A 32 1.27 8.36 8.27
N VAL A 33 2.49 8.47 8.80
CA VAL A 33 3.04 7.48 9.75
C VAL A 33 2.17 7.37 11.00
N ASP A 34 1.78 8.48 11.60
CA ASP A 34 0.99 8.50 12.83
C ASP A 34 -0.41 7.92 12.61
N ILE A 35 -1.05 8.26 11.49
CA ILE A 35 -2.37 7.73 11.12
C ILE A 35 -2.30 6.23 10.81
N LEU A 36 -1.28 5.79 10.07
CA LEU A 36 -1.10 4.36 9.76
C LEU A 36 -0.85 3.55 11.03
N LYS A 37 -0.06 4.07 11.99
CA LYS A 37 0.17 3.43 13.29
C LYS A 37 -1.11 3.24 14.10
N GLN A 38 -1.99 4.24 14.10
CA GLN A 38 -3.31 4.13 14.76
C GLN A 38 -4.21 3.09 14.09
N GLY A 39 -3.99 2.84 12.80
CA GLY A 39 -4.77 1.88 12.01
C GLY A 39 -4.29 0.43 12.05
N ILE A 40 -3.17 0.13 12.71
CA ILE A 40 -2.59 -1.23 12.80
C ILE A 40 -2.34 -1.64 14.27
N ARG A 41 -2.01 -2.91 14.49
CA ARG A 41 -1.68 -3.41 15.84
C ARG A 41 -0.23 -3.07 16.19
N THR A 42 0.07 -3.03 17.48
CA THR A 42 1.44 -2.85 17.98
C THR A 42 2.41 -3.98 17.56
N THR A 43 1.88 -5.16 17.22
CA THR A 43 2.65 -6.30 16.72
C THR A 43 2.90 -6.25 15.22
N ASP A 44 2.22 -5.35 14.50
CA ASP A 44 2.41 -5.17 13.06
C ASP A 44 3.62 -4.27 12.82
N ILE A 45 4.35 -4.51 11.74
CA ILE A 45 5.58 -3.79 11.43
C ILE A 45 5.25 -2.74 10.37
N LEU A 46 5.43 -1.46 10.69
CA LEU A 46 5.42 -0.35 9.71
C LEU A 46 6.86 0.11 9.48
N SER A 47 7.26 0.23 8.22
CA SER A 47 8.58 0.72 7.81
C SER A 47 8.46 1.73 6.67
N ARG A 48 9.41 2.66 6.59
CA ARG A 48 9.59 3.55 5.45
C ARG A 48 10.58 2.90 4.48
N LEU A 49 10.17 2.71 3.23
CA LEU A 49 10.98 2.06 2.20
C LEU A 49 11.77 3.06 1.35
N GLY A 50 11.23 4.26 1.18
CA GLY A 50 11.81 5.32 0.36
C GLY A 50 11.31 6.71 0.74
N GLY A 51 11.38 7.66 -0.19
CA GLY A 51 10.96 9.06 0.03
C GLY A 51 9.52 9.16 0.53
N GLU A 52 8.56 8.72 -0.27
CA GLU A 52 7.12 8.77 0.02
C GLU A 52 6.47 7.37 0.16
N GLU A 53 7.31 6.33 0.21
CA GLU A 53 6.90 4.93 0.17
C GLU A 53 7.04 4.24 1.54
N PHE A 54 6.04 3.45 1.92
CA PHE A 54 5.98 2.70 3.18
C PHE A 54 5.60 1.25 2.94
N GLY A 55 5.98 0.39 3.88
CA GLY A 55 5.61 -1.02 3.93
C GLY A 55 4.98 -1.39 5.28
N ILE A 56 3.92 -2.19 5.26
CA ILE A 56 3.35 -2.81 6.47
C ILE A 56 3.38 -4.32 6.36
N ILE A 57 3.86 -5.00 7.40
CA ILE A 57 3.79 -6.45 7.55
C ILE A 57 2.84 -6.76 8.71
N ILE A 58 1.81 -7.53 8.40
CA ILE A 58 0.76 -7.94 9.34
C ILE A 58 0.83 -9.45 9.51
N ASN A 59 1.09 -9.89 10.74
CA ASN A 59 1.13 -11.31 11.05
C ASN A 59 -0.27 -11.84 11.38
N ASN A 60 -0.49 -13.13 11.10
CA ASN A 60 -1.77 -13.80 11.38
C ASN A 60 -2.97 -13.07 10.76
N MET A 61 -2.83 -12.67 9.49
CA MET A 61 -3.87 -11.96 8.77
C MET A 61 -4.91 -12.92 8.20
N ASP A 62 -6.18 -12.62 8.47
CA ASP A 62 -7.32 -13.27 7.85
C ASP A 62 -7.44 -12.80 6.38
N PRO A 63 -7.34 -13.72 5.39
CA PRO A 63 -7.46 -13.38 3.98
C PRO A 63 -8.72 -12.60 3.61
N SER A 64 -9.83 -12.83 4.31
CA SER A 64 -11.10 -12.12 4.07
C SER A 64 -11.05 -10.66 4.51
N LYS A 65 -10.20 -10.33 5.49
CA LYS A 65 -10.14 -9.01 6.12
C LYS A 65 -9.07 -8.09 5.51
N ILE A 66 -8.17 -8.61 4.66
CA ILE A 66 -7.04 -7.82 4.15
C ILE A 66 -7.49 -6.60 3.35
N LYS A 67 -8.56 -6.74 2.57
CA LYS A 67 -9.14 -5.64 1.79
C LYS A 67 -9.75 -4.57 2.69
N ILE A 68 -10.50 -5.02 3.70
CA ILE A 68 -11.19 -4.14 4.65
C ILE A 68 -10.17 -3.30 5.40
N LEU A 69 -9.06 -3.92 5.82
CA LEU A 69 -7.98 -3.21 6.49
C LEU A 69 -7.30 -2.20 5.56
N ALA A 70 -6.98 -2.58 4.32
CA ALA A 70 -6.40 -1.67 3.35
C ALA A 70 -7.29 -0.44 3.11
N GLU A 71 -8.59 -0.64 2.88
CA GLU A 71 -9.53 0.46 2.64
C GLU A 71 -9.73 1.33 3.87
N ARG A 72 -9.74 0.72 5.06
CA ARG A 72 -9.78 1.46 6.32
C ARG A 72 -8.56 2.36 6.48
N LEU A 73 -7.35 1.86 6.18
CA LEU A 73 -6.12 2.66 6.26
C LEU A 73 -6.15 3.81 5.24
N ARG A 74 -6.54 3.52 4.00
CA ARG A 74 -6.66 4.52 2.92
C ARG A 74 -7.60 5.66 3.32
N ARG A 75 -8.82 5.31 3.75
CA ARG A 75 -9.83 6.29 4.19
C ARG A 75 -9.41 7.07 5.42
N HIS A 76 -8.75 6.42 6.38
CA HIS A 76 -8.26 7.13 7.56
C HIS A 76 -7.25 8.20 7.20
N VAL A 77 -6.29 7.92 6.31
CA VAL A 77 -5.32 8.93 5.85
C VAL A 77 -6.04 10.08 5.15
N GLU A 78 -6.90 9.78 4.19
CA GLU A 78 -7.68 10.80 3.46
C GLU A 78 -8.52 11.69 4.42
N THR A 79 -9.26 11.05 5.33
CA THR A 79 -10.17 11.78 6.23
C THR A 79 -9.41 12.60 7.26
N GLN A 80 -8.38 12.01 7.88
CA GLN A 80 -7.64 12.69 8.95
C GLN A 80 -6.82 13.84 8.39
N THR A 81 -6.18 13.69 7.22
CA THR A 81 -5.39 14.78 6.65
C THR A 81 -6.24 15.91 6.06
N ASN A 82 -7.47 15.63 5.60
CA ASN A 82 -8.41 16.65 5.12
C ASN A 82 -9.11 17.43 6.26
N ASN A 83 -9.49 16.74 7.34
CA ASN A 83 -10.41 17.33 8.33
C ASN A 83 -9.74 17.89 9.58
N THR A 84 -8.43 17.68 9.74
CA THR A 84 -7.72 18.10 10.96
C THR A 84 -6.75 19.24 10.71
N THR A 85 -6.75 20.22 11.62
CA THR A 85 -5.67 21.21 11.71
C THR A 85 -4.43 20.63 12.38
N LEU A 86 -4.52 19.46 13.02
CA LEU A 86 -3.45 18.82 13.79
C LEU A 86 -2.15 18.69 13.00
N TYR A 87 -2.23 18.34 11.71
CA TYR A 87 -1.06 18.15 10.85
C TYR A 87 -0.80 19.34 9.92
N ASN A 88 -1.76 20.29 9.83
CA ASN A 88 -1.70 21.49 9.00
C ASN A 88 -1.22 21.19 7.56
N ILE A 89 -1.90 20.26 6.89
CA ILE A 89 -1.61 19.81 5.52
C ILE A 89 -2.61 20.51 4.58
N PRO A 90 -2.17 21.44 3.72
CA PRO A 90 -3.07 22.12 2.80
C PRO A 90 -3.69 21.15 1.79
N GLY A 91 -5.02 21.04 1.78
CA GLY A 91 -5.77 20.20 0.85
C GLY A 91 -5.74 18.69 1.14
N GLY A 92 -5.14 18.28 2.24
CA GLY A 92 -4.94 16.88 2.64
C GLY A 92 -4.21 16.01 1.61
N VAL A 93 -4.09 14.72 1.90
CA VAL A 93 -3.44 13.76 1.00
C VAL A 93 -4.18 12.43 0.98
N THR A 94 -4.09 11.73 -0.15
CA THR A 94 -4.51 10.33 -0.27
C THR A 94 -3.30 9.42 -0.40
N ILE A 95 -3.53 8.12 -0.21
CA ILE A 95 -2.50 7.09 -0.40
C ILE A 95 -3.01 6.01 -1.33
N SER A 96 -2.09 5.43 -2.11
CA SER A 96 -2.31 4.21 -2.87
C SER A 96 -1.76 3.02 -2.08
N ILE A 97 -2.50 1.90 -2.03
CA ILE A 97 -2.09 0.71 -1.27
C ILE A 97 -2.12 -0.55 -2.15
N GLY A 98 -0.96 -1.17 -2.35
CA GLY A 98 -0.83 -2.51 -2.91
C GLY A 98 -0.74 -3.56 -1.79
N VAL A 99 -1.51 -4.64 -1.86
CA VAL A 99 -1.52 -5.68 -0.82
C VAL A 99 -1.36 -7.09 -1.38
N THR A 100 -0.73 -7.96 -0.58
CA THR A 100 -0.60 -9.38 -0.88
C THR A 100 -0.67 -10.24 0.37
N LEU A 101 -1.12 -11.48 0.20
CA LEU A 101 -1.10 -12.50 1.25
C LEU A 101 0.03 -13.47 0.99
N ILE A 102 0.82 -13.72 2.02
CA ILE A 102 1.91 -14.68 2.02
C ILE A 102 1.50 -15.85 2.91
N ARG A 103 1.49 -17.06 2.35
CA ARG A 103 1.19 -18.29 3.12
C ARG A 103 2.43 -18.94 3.74
N ASP A 104 3.61 -18.49 3.33
CA ASP A 104 4.90 -19.07 3.68
C ASP A 104 5.83 -18.02 4.31
N LYS A 105 6.78 -18.40 5.17
CA LYS A 105 7.63 -17.43 5.90
C LYS A 105 8.63 -16.65 4.99
N SER A 106 8.65 -16.93 3.70
CA SER A 106 9.50 -16.29 2.71
C SER A 106 9.01 -14.86 2.39
N LEU A 107 9.40 -13.87 3.20
CA LEU A 107 9.11 -12.45 2.95
C LEU A 107 9.81 -11.89 1.69
N ASN A 108 11.00 -12.40 1.36
CA ASN A 108 11.88 -11.79 0.36
C ASN A 108 11.27 -11.75 -1.05
N ALA A 109 10.62 -12.84 -1.50
CA ALA A 109 10.00 -12.87 -2.81
C ALA A 109 8.84 -11.86 -2.91
N SER A 110 8.01 -11.77 -1.88
CA SER A 110 6.79 -10.96 -1.87
C SER A 110 7.05 -9.45 -1.87
N VAL A 111 8.12 -9.00 -1.19
CA VAL A 111 8.53 -7.59 -1.21
C VAL A 111 9.01 -7.19 -2.60
N SER A 112 9.87 -7.99 -3.25
CA SER A 112 10.34 -7.71 -4.61
C SER A 112 9.19 -7.63 -5.62
N ILE A 113 8.21 -8.52 -5.50
CA ILE A 113 7.01 -8.52 -6.34
C ILE A 113 6.21 -7.23 -6.15
N MET A 114 6.04 -6.77 -4.90
CA MET A 114 5.21 -5.60 -4.63
C MET A 114 5.87 -4.28 -5.05
N LEU A 115 7.20 -4.18 -4.95
CA LEU A 115 7.98 -3.07 -5.51
C LEU A 115 7.84 -2.96 -7.03
N LEU A 116 7.64 -4.08 -7.75
CA LEU A 116 7.43 -4.07 -9.20
C LEU A 116 6.01 -3.65 -9.59
N ILE A 117 5.02 -3.89 -8.73
CA ILE A 117 3.60 -3.59 -9.01
C ILE A 117 3.25 -2.14 -8.70
N MET A 118 3.89 -1.53 -7.70
CA MET A 118 3.63 -0.15 -7.26
C MET A 118 3.74 0.89 -8.40
N PRO A 119 4.81 0.91 -9.21
CA PRO A 119 4.92 1.83 -10.34
C PRO A 119 3.82 1.67 -11.40
N TYR A 120 3.23 0.47 -11.52
CA TYR A 120 2.10 0.22 -12.40
C TYR A 120 0.79 0.74 -11.81
N ILE A 121 0.57 0.59 -10.50
CA ILE A 121 -0.58 1.16 -9.79
C ILE A 121 -0.57 2.68 -9.90
N LYS A 122 0.55 3.32 -9.53
CA LYS A 122 0.73 4.77 -9.57
C LYS A 122 0.41 5.37 -10.94
N ARG A 123 0.82 4.71 -12.02
CA ARG A 123 0.59 5.18 -13.39
C ARG A 123 -0.83 5.02 -13.90
N ASN A 124 -1.54 3.97 -13.49
CA ASN A 124 -2.82 3.62 -14.13
C ASN A 124 -4.04 3.84 -13.22
N HIS A 125 -3.85 3.84 -11.90
CA HIS A 125 -4.93 3.89 -10.91
C HIS A 125 -4.47 4.52 -9.57
N PRO A 126 -4.17 5.83 -9.53
CA PRO A 126 -3.89 6.51 -8.26
C PRO A 126 -5.09 6.42 -7.30
N GLY A 127 -4.83 6.23 -6.01
CA GLY A 127 -5.83 6.07 -4.96
C GLY A 127 -6.55 4.71 -4.92
N VAL A 128 -6.11 3.71 -5.70
CA VAL A 128 -6.78 2.40 -5.81
C VAL A 128 -6.04 1.29 -5.07
N ILE A 129 -6.80 0.44 -4.36
CA ILE A 129 -6.28 -0.75 -3.71
C ILE A 129 -6.21 -1.91 -4.69
N LYS A 130 -5.04 -2.53 -4.83
CA LYS A 130 -4.88 -3.76 -5.63
C LYS A 130 -4.40 -4.93 -4.79
N LEU A 131 -5.03 -6.07 -5.00
CA LEU A 131 -4.65 -7.33 -4.38
C LEU A 131 -3.96 -8.22 -5.39
N SER A 132 -2.81 -8.76 -4.99
CA SER A 132 -2.21 -9.91 -5.65
C SER A 132 -2.41 -11.15 -4.77
N PHE A 133 -3.01 -12.20 -5.32
CA PHE A 133 -3.04 -13.50 -4.69
C PHE A 133 -2.01 -14.40 -5.38
N GLN A 134 -1.07 -14.97 -4.64
CA GLN A 134 -0.41 -16.18 -5.09
C GLN A 134 -1.39 -17.36 -4.92
N ARG A 135 -2.14 -17.68 -5.97
CA ARG A 135 -2.85 -18.95 -6.06
C ARG A 135 -2.58 -19.59 -7.42
N TRP A 136 -1.94 -20.74 -7.39
CA TRP A 136 -1.85 -21.67 -8.50
C TRP A 136 -3.25 -22.19 -8.80
N HIS A 137 -3.93 -21.61 -9.79
CA HIS A 137 -4.77 -22.25 -10.82
C HIS A 137 -5.77 -21.25 -11.44
N LYS A 138 -5.74 -21.26 -12.78
CA LYS A 138 -6.65 -20.74 -13.81
C LYS A 138 -7.92 -20.02 -13.33
N SER A 139 -7.90 -18.68 -13.44
CA SER A 139 -8.94 -17.83 -14.03
C SER A 139 -8.45 -16.38 -13.99
N TYR A 140 -8.19 -15.78 -15.15
CA TYR A 140 -7.31 -14.62 -15.35
C TYR A 140 -8.07 -13.30 -15.48
N ILE A 141 -7.54 -12.23 -14.88
CA ILE A 141 -7.74 -10.84 -15.30
C ILE A 141 -6.33 -10.22 -15.29
N THR A 142 -5.63 -10.29 -16.42
CA THR A 142 -4.21 -9.88 -16.66
C THR A 142 -3.16 -10.57 -15.77
N GLY A 143 -2.30 -11.38 -16.38
CA GLY A 143 -1.17 -12.00 -15.70
C GLY A 143 0.13 -11.27 -16.02
N ILE A 144 0.92 -10.94 -15.00
CA ILE A 144 2.35 -10.64 -15.17
C ILE A 144 3.09 -11.92 -14.79
N GLN A 145 3.97 -12.40 -15.66
CA GLN A 145 4.94 -13.44 -15.34
C GLN A 145 6.26 -12.76 -14.99
N GLN A 146 6.86 -13.15 -13.86
CA GLN A 146 8.19 -12.67 -13.50
C GLN A 146 9.05 -13.77 -12.87
N ASN A 147 10.34 -13.71 -13.19
CA ASN A 147 11.36 -14.56 -12.60
C ASN A 147 12.04 -13.79 -11.47
N VAL A 148 11.91 -14.30 -10.25
CA VAL A 148 12.70 -13.86 -9.09
C VAL A 148 13.46 -15.08 -8.59
N SER A 149 14.79 -14.97 -8.47
CA SER A 149 15.67 -16.03 -7.94
C SER A 149 15.42 -17.42 -8.57
N ASN A 150 15.43 -17.53 -9.90
CA ASN A 150 15.19 -18.76 -10.66
C ASN A 150 13.84 -19.48 -10.40
N ARG A 151 12.86 -18.79 -9.84
CA ARG A 151 11.47 -19.27 -9.76
C ARG A 151 10.56 -18.36 -10.57
N THR A 152 9.76 -18.97 -11.45
CA THR A 152 8.71 -18.29 -12.19
C THR A 152 7.47 -18.18 -11.32
N TYR A 153 7.02 -16.96 -11.11
CA TYR A 153 5.79 -16.69 -10.37
C TYR A 153 4.72 -16.20 -11.36
N ASN A 154 3.55 -16.86 -11.31
CA ASN A 154 2.36 -16.44 -12.05
C ASN A 154 1.48 -15.60 -11.12
N PHE A 155 1.26 -14.33 -11.47
CA PHE A 155 0.44 -13.44 -10.68
C PHE A 155 -0.95 -13.26 -11.30
N SER A 156 -1.98 -13.35 -10.46
CA SER A 156 -3.32 -12.90 -10.80
C SER A 156 -3.60 -11.62 -10.04
N PHE A 157 -3.87 -10.54 -10.78
CA PHE A 157 -4.24 -9.25 -10.22
C PHE A 157 -5.74 -9.08 -10.25
N PHE A 158 -6.30 -8.55 -9.17
CA PHE A 158 -7.65 -8.02 -9.21
C PHE A 158 -7.57 -6.51 -9.02
N ILE A 159 -7.90 -5.78 -10.08
CA ILE A 159 -8.07 -4.32 -10.07
C ILE A 159 -9.54 -4.06 -9.75
N PHE A 160 -9.82 -3.56 -8.55
CA PHE A 160 -11.17 -3.10 -8.21
C PHE A 160 -11.20 -1.57 -8.35
N ARG A 161 -11.93 -1.08 -9.35
CA ARG A 161 -12.22 0.36 -9.47
C ARG A 161 -13.48 0.61 -8.64
N PHE A 162 -13.36 1.36 -7.56
CA PHE A 162 -14.53 1.84 -6.84
C PHE A 162 -15.09 3.03 -7.62
N THR A 163 -16.11 2.77 -8.44
CA THR A 163 -17.02 3.82 -8.91
C THR A 163 -18.02 4.08 -7.79
N PHE A 164 -18.08 5.32 -7.33
CA PHE A 164 -19.19 5.83 -6.52
C PHE A 164 -20.45 5.93 -7.38
#